data_AF-A0AB34FLU3-F1
#
_entry.id   AF-A0AB34FLU3-F1
#
_cell.length_a   1.000
_cell.length_b   1.000
_cell.length_c   1.000
_cell.angle_alpha   90.00
_cell.angle_beta   90.00
_cell.angle_gamma   90.00
#
_symmetry.space_group_name_H-M   'P 1'
#
loop_
_entity.id
_entity.type
_entity.pdbx_description
1 polymer ?
#
loop_
_entity_poly.entity_id
_entity_poly.type
_entity_poly.pdbx_seq_one_letter_code
_entity_poly.pdbx_strand_id
1 'polypeptide(L)'
;MAPVTRQKNQAAKAKEAQLRALNEEPASQKRSRAAPKTTRAKKKPRIQKATSEDDEGRESSRHFLANSTQGQSIMEARLAARKEADELCKYVEEQLREGLNADKFLPDLSQEISAVMSRPGIRPPGRDAIPQNETYVKARKCLQTCSEVVKQCQDFSKQPTGIRNPKLGAWQQDFDDLKTLNHSAMTVSIRALNCIIMARAVTDTGRKGRDIYLMASELLAEAMPRHDEETWAKMGALKYVEELQKKKQSDVMRFLLRVRCWEFRQLNVIHRASRPSRPDKARRLGYKAKQGYVVYRVRVRRGGRKRPVPKGATYGKPTNQGVNQLKYQRSLKSTAEERVGRRCANLRVLNSYWINQDSTYKYYEVILVDPQHKAIRIDPRINWIVNPVHKHRESRGLTATGKKSRGLNKGHRYNKTKAGRRKTWKRHNTLSLWRYR
;
A
#
# COMPACT_ATOMS: atom_id res chain seq x y z
N MET A 1 54.26 17.34 -64.37
CA MET A 1 52.77 17.27 -64.41
C MET A 1 52.19 16.91 -63.03
N ALA A 2 52.12 17.88 -62.10
CA ALA A 2 51.51 17.72 -60.77
C ALA A 2 50.89 18.99 -60.10
N PRO A 3 50.68 20.16 -60.75
CA PRO A 3 50.12 21.32 -60.03
C PRO A 3 48.59 21.47 -60.11
N VAL A 4 47.90 20.86 -61.09
CA VAL A 4 46.46 21.12 -61.34
C VAL A 4 45.53 20.36 -60.37
N THR A 5 45.94 19.20 -59.88
CA THR A 5 45.14 18.38 -58.95
C THR A 5 45.12 18.95 -57.53
N ARG A 6 46.19 19.62 -57.10
CA ARG A 6 46.29 20.23 -55.77
C ARG A 6 45.39 21.46 -55.63
N GLN A 7 45.30 22.30 -56.67
CA GLN A 7 44.39 23.46 -56.67
C GLN A 7 42.92 23.04 -56.70
N LYS A 8 42.55 22.02 -57.48
CA LYS A 8 41.17 21.51 -57.48
C LYS A 8 40.76 20.91 -56.13
N ASN A 9 41.66 20.19 -55.47
CA ASN A 9 41.38 19.64 -54.14
C ASN A 9 41.31 20.71 -53.05
N GLN A 10 42.12 21.77 -53.13
CA GLN A 10 42.02 22.91 -52.20
C GLN A 10 40.73 23.72 -52.42
N ALA A 11 40.34 23.94 -53.68
CA ALA A 11 39.08 24.62 -54.01
C ALA A 11 37.85 23.80 -53.58
N ALA A 12 37.89 22.47 -53.73
CA ALA A 12 36.83 21.58 -53.23
C ALA A 12 36.74 21.59 -51.70
N LYS A 13 37.87 21.59 -51.00
CA LYS A 13 37.92 21.68 -49.52
C LYS A 13 37.44 23.04 -49.01
N ALA A 14 37.74 24.12 -49.74
CA ALA A 14 37.25 25.46 -49.42
C ALA A 14 35.73 25.59 -49.63
N LYS A 15 35.19 25.00 -50.71
CA LYS A 15 33.74 24.92 -50.94
C LYS A 15 33.02 24.08 -49.88
N GLU A 16 33.61 22.95 -49.47
CA GLU A 16 33.04 22.11 -48.40
C GLU A 16 33.08 22.82 -47.04
N ALA A 17 34.12 23.61 -46.76
CA ALA A 17 34.21 24.43 -45.56
C ALA A 17 33.17 25.58 -45.56
N GLN A 18 32.95 26.24 -46.69
CA GLN A 18 31.89 27.25 -46.83
C GLN A 18 30.48 26.66 -46.67
N LEU A 19 30.24 25.46 -47.21
CA LEU A 19 28.96 24.75 -47.08
C LEU A 19 28.69 24.24 -45.66
N ARG A 20 29.74 23.98 -44.87
CA ARG A 20 29.61 23.71 -43.42
C ARG A 20 29.36 24.98 -42.62
N ALA A 21 30.04 26.08 -42.94
CA ALA A 21 29.82 27.37 -42.27
C ALA A 21 28.41 27.95 -42.49
N LEU A 22 27.78 27.66 -43.64
CA LEU A 22 26.40 28.09 -43.95
C LEU A 22 25.32 27.19 -43.32
N ASN A 23 25.65 25.98 -42.86
CA ASN A 23 24.70 25.00 -42.29
C ASN A 23 24.85 24.81 -40.76
N GLU A 24 25.75 25.55 -40.12
CA GLU A 24 25.79 25.65 -38.66
C GLU A 24 24.80 26.73 -38.21
N GLU A 25 23.59 26.30 -37.83
CA GLU A 25 22.72 27.14 -37.01
C GLU A 25 23.47 27.56 -35.74
N PRO A 26 23.44 28.84 -35.33
CA PRO A 26 24.17 29.29 -34.17
C PRO A 26 23.68 28.54 -32.93
N ALA A 27 24.61 27.81 -32.29
CA ALA A 27 24.38 27.21 -31.00
C ALA A 27 23.79 28.24 -30.03
N SER A 28 22.60 27.95 -29.48
CA SER A 28 21.92 28.86 -28.56
C SER A 28 22.87 29.24 -27.42
N GLN A 29 23.25 30.51 -27.37
CA GLN A 29 24.02 31.09 -26.27
C GLN A 29 23.35 30.69 -24.95
N LYS A 30 24.09 30.02 -24.06
CA LYS A 30 23.66 29.81 -22.68
C LYS A 30 23.50 31.19 -22.04
N ARG A 31 22.27 31.71 -22.03
CA ARG A 31 21.92 32.88 -21.22
C ARG A 31 22.26 32.57 -19.77
N SER A 32 23.17 33.35 -19.20
CA SER A 32 23.30 33.48 -17.75
C SER A 32 21.92 33.85 -17.19
N ARG A 33 21.50 33.16 -16.13
CA ARG A 33 20.23 33.46 -15.44
C ARG A 33 20.36 34.85 -14.80
N ALA A 34 19.64 35.83 -15.34
CA ALA A 34 19.32 37.05 -14.62
C ALA A 34 18.42 36.73 -13.41
N ALA A 35 18.67 37.38 -12.28
CA ALA A 35 17.87 37.27 -11.06
C ALA A 35 16.39 37.64 -11.32
N PRO A 36 15.42 36.98 -10.66
CA PRO A 36 14.01 37.27 -10.87
C PRO A 36 13.65 38.66 -10.31
N LYS A 37 13.25 39.58 -11.19
CA LYS A 37 12.60 40.85 -10.83
C LYS A 37 11.21 40.57 -10.26
N THR A 38 10.93 41.12 -9.08
CA THR A 38 9.62 41.09 -8.43
C THR A 38 8.62 41.91 -9.24
N THR A 39 7.61 41.26 -9.81
CA THR A 39 6.46 41.96 -10.40
C THR A 39 5.34 42.02 -9.37
N ARG A 40 5.07 43.25 -8.93
CA ARG A 40 4.01 43.64 -8.00
C ARG A 40 2.65 43.29 -8.61
N ALA A 41 1.91 42.36 -7.99
CA ALA A 41 0.57 41.99 -8.43
C ALA A 41 -0.40 43.17 -8.28
N LYS A 42 -1.16 43.46 -9.34
CA LYS A 42 -2.24 44.46 -9.36
C LYS A 42 -3.41 44.02 -8.48
N LYS A 43 -3.93 44.98 -7.70
CA LYS A 43 -5.11 44.92 -6.83
C LYS A 43 -6.37 44.56 -7.65
N LYS A 44 -7.14 43.55 -7.24
CA LYS A 44 -8.53 43.35 -7.70
C LYS A 44 -9.48 44.31 -6.94
N PRO A 45 -10.55 44.81 -7.58
CA PRO A 45 -11.48 45.73 -6.94
C PRO A 45 -12.44 45.01 -5.97
N ARG A 46 -12.90 45.81 -5.01
CA ARG A 46 -13.84 45.53 -3.92
C ARG A 46 -15.24 45.27 -4.49
N ILE A 47 -15.79 44.07 -4.25
CA ILE A 47 -17.22 43.78 -4.45
C ILE A 47 -17.93 44.07 -3.12
N GLN A 48 -19.01 44.83 -3.23
CA GLN A 48 -19.84 45.33 -2.12
C GLN A 48 -20.74 44.23 -1.57
N LYS A 49 -21.07 44.33 -0.27
CA LYS A 49 -22.08 43.50 0.41
C LYS A 49 -23.44 43.70 -0.24
N ALA A 50 -24.13 42.60 -0.53
CA ALA A 50 -25.59 42.54 -0.62
C ALA A 50 -26.06 41.49 0.40
N THR A 51 -27.16 41.84 1.04
CA THR A 51 -27.87 41.19 2.14
C THR A 51 -28.77 40.04 1.68
N SER A 52 -29.16 39.23 2.68
CA SER A 52 -30.37 38.39 2.83
C SER A 52 -30.50 37.07 2.06
N GLU A 53 -30.91 36.08 2.87
CA GLU A 53 -31.66 34.85 2.56
C GLU A 53 -30.87 33.67 1.97
N ASP A 54 -30.48 32.76 2.88
CA ASP A 54 -30.70 31.31 2.81
C ASP A 54 -30.12 30.67 4.09
N ASP A 55 -30.92 30.75 5.16
CA ASP A 55 -30.65 30.19 6.48
C ASP A 55 -31.45 28.88 6.64
N GLU A 56 -31.05 27.81 5.96
CA GLU A 56 -31.62 26.46 6.15
C GLU A 56 -30.57 25.36 6.39
N GLY A 57 -29.28 25.72 6.44
CA GLY A 57 -28.20 24.76 6.69
C GLY A 57 -27.78 24.63 8.17
N ARG A 58 -28.33 25.46 9.06
CA ARG A 58 -27.76 25.66 10.42
C ARG A 58 -28.63 25.16 11.57
N GLU A 59 -29.89 24.82 11.31
CA GLU A 59 -30.79 24.22 12.30
C GLU A 59 -30.68 22.69 12.35
N SER A 60 -30.34 22.04 11.24
CA SER A 60 -30.11 20.58 11.17
C SER A 60 -28.94 20.11 12.06
N SER A 61 -27.97 20.99 12.34
CA SER A 61 -26.81 20.68 13.18
C SER A 61 -27.07 20.91 14.68
N ARG A 62 -28.14 21.62 15.02
CA ARG A 62 -28.57 21.84 16.42
C ARG A 62 -29.61 20.81 16.87
N HIS A 63 -30.42 20.28 15.96
CA HIS A 63 -31.37 19.21 16.27
C HIS A 63 -30.72 17.83 16.46
N PHE A 64 -29.55 17.57 15.88
CA PHE A 64 -28.82 16.31 16.09
C PHE A 64 -28.14 16.22 17.47
N LEU A 65 -27.90 17.37 18.12
CA LEU A 65 -27.30 17.44 19.46
C LEU A 65 -28.33 17.58 20.58
N ALA A 66 -29.62 17.72 20.27
CA ALA A 66 -30.69 17.92 21.25
C ALA A 66 -31.43 16.63 21.64
N ASN A 67 -31.25 15.51 20.92
CA ASN A 67 -31.95 14.23 21.17
C ASN A 67 -31.04 13.12 21.73
N SER A 68 -29.96 13.48 22.41
CA SER A 68 -29.11 12.55 23.18
C SER A 68 -29.31 12.76 24.68
N THR A 69 -30.56 12.78 25.13
CA THR A 69 -30.92 12.73 26.55
C THR A 69 -30.79 11.29 27.06
N GLN A 70 -29.55 10.82 27.13
CA GLN A 70 -28.98 9.87 28.10
C GLN A 70 -27.51 9.62 27.72
N GLY A 71 -26.75 10.71 27.57
CA GLY A 71 -25.30 10.63 27.53
C GLY A 71 -24.79 10.43 28.95
N GLN A 72 -24.79 9.18 29.44
CA GLN A 72 -24.00 8.84 30.63
C GLN A 72 -22.57 9.38 30.39
N SER A 73 -22.05 10.15 31.34
CA SER A 73 -20.72 10.76 31.17
C SER A 73 -19.70 9.66 30.87
N ILE A 74 -18.60 9.96 30.16
CA ILE A 74 -17.54 8.97 29.88
C ILE A 74 -17.06 8.29 31.18
N MET A 75 -17.16 9.00 32.31
CA MET A 75 -16.92 8.46 33.65
C MET A 75 -17.97 7.44 34.08
N GLU A 76 -19.26 7.71 33.87
CA GLU A 76 -20.36 6.78 34.14
C GLU A 76 -20.33 5.56 33.23
N ALA A 77 -20.04 5.72 31.94
CA ALA A 77 -19.87 4.60 31.00
C ALA A 77 -18.68 3.71 31.39
N ARG A 78 -17.58 4.31 31.90
CA ARG A 78 -16.44 3.57 32.45
C ARG A 78 -16.77 2.86 33.76
N LEU A 79 -17.60 3.47 34.59
CA LEU A 79 -18.04 2.90 35.86
C LEU A 79 -19.05 1.75 35.63
N ALA A 80 -19.93 1.89 34.65
CA ALA A 80 -20.85 0.86 34.19
C ALA A 80 -20.09 -0.33 33.58
N ALA A 81 -19.14 -0.08 32.68
CA ALA A 81 -18.30 -1.14 32.11
C ALA A 81 -17.44 -1.86 33.16
N ARG A 82 -17.03 -1.16 34.23
CA ARG A 82 -16.35 -1.78 35.38
C ARG A 82 -17.30 -2.64 36.20
N LYS A 83 -18.51 -2.16 36.48
CA LYS A 83 -19.53 -2.95 37.18
C LYS A 83 -19.95 -4.20 36.40
N GLU A 84 -20.16 -4.07 35.08
CA GLU A 84 -20.45 -5.22 34.21
C GLU A 84 -19.28 -6.21 34.16
N ALA A 85 -18.02 -5.73 34.18
CA ALA A 85 -16.85 -6.59 34.26
C ALA A 85 -16.72 -7.29 35.62
N ASP A 86 -17.03 -6.59 36.72
CA ASP A 86 -17.02 -7.15 38.08
C ASP A 86 -18.17 -8.15 38.26
N GLU A 87 -19.34 -7.92 37.67
CA GLU A 87 -20.47 -8.85 37.61
C GLU A 87 -20.14 -10.08 36.76
N LEU A 88 -19.46 -9.92 35.62
CA LEU A 88 -18.95 -11.04 34.82
C LEU A 88 -17.87 -11.82 35.57
N CYS A 89 -16.98 -11.16 36.30
CA CYS A 89 -15.99 -11.83 37.13
C CYS A 89 -16.65 -12.60 38.27
N LYS A 90 -17.64 -12.01 38.95
CA LYS A 90 -18.43 -12.72 39.96
C LYS A 90 -19.20 -13.88 39.36
N TYR A 91 -19.84 -13.70 38.21
CA TYR A 91 -20.54 -14.77 37.50
C TYR A 91 -19.59 -15.89 37.09
N VAL A 92 -18.39 -15.58 36.60
CA VAL A 92 -17.37 -16.58 36.27
C VAL A 92 -16.84 -17.26 37.53
N GLU A 93 -16.65 -16.53 38.64
CA GLU A 93 -16.28 -17.12 39.93
C GLU A 93 -17.38 -18.00 40.51
N GLU A 94 -18.66 -17.63 40.32
CA GLU A 94 -19.84 -18.38 40.73
C GLU A 94 -20.05 -19.62 39.85
N GLN A 95 -19.84 -19.51 38.54
CA GLN A 95 -19.80 -20.63 37.59
C GLN A 95 -18.59 -21.55 37.81
N LEU A 96 -17.46 -21.02 38.29
CA LEU A 96 -16.32 -21.83 38.72
C LEU A 96 -16.60 -22.47 40.09
N ARG A 97 -17.35 -21.84 41.00
CA ARG A 97 -17.79 -22.42 42.28
C ARG A 97 -18.83 -23.52 42.07
N GLU A 98 -19.76 -23.33 41.14
CA GLU A 98 -20.72 -24.33 40.67
C GLU A 98 -20.04 -25.44 39.86
N GLY A 99 -19.08 -25.09 39.00
CA GLY A 99 -18.28 -26.01 38.21
C GLY A 99 -17.22 -26.80 39.00
N LEU A 100 -16.84 -26.33 40.20
CA LEU A 100 -15.96 -27.03 41.15
C LEU A 100 -16.74 -27.86 42.18
N ASN A 101 -18.08 -27.84 42.17
CA ASN A 101 -18.89 -28.91 42.76
C ASN A 101 -18.91 -30.11 41.80
N ALA A 102 -17.73 -30.69 41.58
CA ALA A 102 -17.52 -31.87 40.73
C ALA A 102 -18.15 -33.17 41.30
N ASP A 103 -18.88 -33.09 42.42
CA ASP A 103 -19.58 -34.22 43.05
C ASP A 103 -21.11 -34.22 42.83
N LYS A 104 -21.69 -33.22 42.14
CA LYS A 104 -23.15 -33.21 41.83
C LYS A 104 -23.54 -33.33 40.35
N PHE A 105 -22.57 -33.28 39.42
CA PHE A 105 -22.81 -33.41 37.97
C PHE A 105 -22.42 -34.77 37.37
N LEU A 106 -22.38 -35.83 38.18
CA LEU A 106 -22.14 -37.21 37.73
C LEU A 106 -23.30 -38.15 38.10
N PRO A 107 -24.53 -37.88 37.63
CA PRO A 107 -25.38 -39.01 37.23
C PRO A 107 -25.94 -38.94 35.80
N ASP A 108 -25.74 -37.86 35.05
CA ASP A 108 -26.52 -37.64 33.80
C ASP A 108 -25.70 -37.40 32.52
N LEU A 109 -24.37 -37.61 32.57
CA LEU A 109 -23.61 -37.83 31.33
C LEU A 109 -23.69 -39.31 30.97
N SER A 110 -24.54 -39.55 29.96
CA SER A 110 -25.04 -40.80 29.42
C SER A 110 -24.11 -42.02 29.52
N GLN A 111 -24.79 -43.16 29.67
CA GLN A 111 -24.30 -44.54 29.57
C GLN A 111 -23.38 -44.81 28.35
N GLU A 112 -23.29 -43.89 27.38
CA GLU A 112 -22.48 -44.03 26.16
C GLU A 112 -20.99 -43.72 26.36
N ILE A 113 -20.60 -42.82 27.28
CA ILE A 113 -19.17 -42.51 27.51
C ILE A 113 -18.53 -43.52 28.47
N SER A 114 -19.30 -44.08 29.40
CA SER A 114 -18.82 -45.12 30.33
C SER A 114 -18.44 -46.42 29.61
N ALA A 115 -18.95 -46.67 28.41
CA ALA A 115 -18.58 -47.83 27.59
C ALA A 115 -17.19 -47.70 26.94
N VAL A 116 -16.69 -46.48 26.74
CA VAL A 116 -15.42 -46.22 26.03
C VAL A 116 -14.24 -46.00 26.99
N MET A 117 -14.53 -45.64 28.25
CA MET A 117 -13.52 -45.27 29.25
C MET A 117 -13.65 -46.15 30.50
N SER A 118 -13.26 -47.42 30.42
CA SER A 118 -13.23 -48.32 31.58
C SER A 118 -12.34 -47.74 32.70
N ARG A 119 -12.93 -47.49 33.87
CA ARG A 119 -12.19 -47.12 35.10
C ARG A 119 -11.35 -48.31 35.58
N PRO A 120 -10.08 -48.11 35.99
CA PRO A 120 -9.36 -49.14 36.73
C PRO A 120 -9.89 -49.17 38.16
N GLY A 121 -10.56 -50.26 38.58
CA GLY A 121 -10.86 -50.41 40.02
C GLY A 121 -11.94 -51.39 40.47
N ILE A 122 -12.80 -51.95 39.61
CA ILE A 122 -13.79 -52.96 40.04
C ILE A 122 -13.51 -54.28 39.33
N ARG A 123 -13.02 -55.27 40.10
CA ARG A 123 -12.79 -56.65 39.67
C ARG A 123 -14.07 -57.48 39.87
N PRO A 124 -14.60 -58.17 38.85
CA PRO A 124 -15.31 -59.43 39.07
C PRO A 124 -14.28 -60.54 39.36
N PRO A 125 -14.61 -61.54 40.19
CA PRO A 125 -13.70 -62.65 40.44
C PRO A 125 -13.63 -63.54 39.18
N GLY A 126 -12.41 -63.75 38.67
CA GLY A 126 -12.09 -64.76 37.65
C GLY A 126 -12.07 -64.26 36.20
N ARG A 127 -10.94 -63.68 35.77
CA ARG A 127 -10.27 -63.86 34.45
C ARG A 127 -9.09 -62.89 34.30
N ASP A 128 -8.08 -63.33 33.55
CA ASP A 128 -6.77 -62.72 33.39
C ASP A 128 -6.77 -61.30 32.74
N ALA A 129 -5.68 -60.57 32.99
CA ALA A 129 -5.49 -59.13 32.81
C ALA A 129 -5.79 -58.58 31.40
N ILE A 130 -6.54 -57.46 31.35
CA ILE A 130 -6.77 -56.63 30.15
C ILE A 130 -5.71 -55.52 30.09
N PRO A 131 -5.12 -55.17 28.93
CA PRO A 131 -4.11 -54.11 28.82
C PRO A 131 -4.71 -52.72 29.12
N GLN A 132 -3.97 -51.89 29.87
CA GLN A 132 -4.38 -50.52 30.17
C GLN A 132 -4.61 -49.71 28.87
N ASN A 133 -5.76 -49.03 28.77
CA ASN A 133 -6.09 -48.18 27.62
C ASN A 133 -5.10 -47.01 27.52
N GLU A 134 -4.14 -47.10 26.60
CA GLU A 134 -3.07 -46.11 26.41
C GLU A 134 -3.61 -44.68 26.19
N THR A 135 -4.80 -44.56 25.59
CA THR A 135 -5.44 -43.29 25.28
C THR A 135 -5.83 -42.55 26.56
N TYR A 136 -6.31 -43.30 27.56
CA TYR A 136 -6.65 -42.75 28.89
C TYR A 136 -5.40 -42.28 29.64
N VAL A 137 -4.31 -43.05 29.56
CA VAL A 137 -3.03 -42.69 30.18
C VAL A 137 -2.44 -41.43 29.52
N LYS A 138 -2.53 -41.32 28.18
CA LYS A 138 -2.08 -40.14 27.42
C LYS A 138 -2.94 -38.90 27.74
N ALA A 139 -4.26 -39.05 27.84
CA ALA A 139 -5.15 -37.97 28.22
C ALA A 139 -4.87 -37.47 29.65
N ARG A 140 -4.63 -38.39 30.60
CA ARG A 140 -4.28 -38.04 31.99
C ARG A 140 -2.95 -37.30 32.08
N LYS A 141 -1.93 -37.76 31.35
CA LYS A 141 -0.64 -37.07 31.25
C LYS A 141 -0.79 -35.66 30.66
N CYS A 142 -1.63 -35.50 29.63
CA CYS A 142 -1.87 -34.20 29.00
C CYS A 142 -2.55 -33.22 29.98
N LEU A 143 -3.57 -33.68 30.72
CA LEU A 143 -4.22 -32.89 31.76
C LEU A 143 -3.26 -32.50 32.89
N GLN A 144 -2.37 -33.41 33.30
CA GLN A 144 -1.33 -33.12 34.30
C GLN A 144 -0.38 -32.03 33.80
N THR A 145 0.13 -32.15 32.57
CA THR A 145 1.01 -31.14 31.97
C THR A 145 0.32 -29.78 31.83
N CYS A 146 -0.97 -29.74 31.48
CA CYS A 146 -1.71 -28.48 31.44
C CYS A 146 -1.83 -27.85 32.83
N SER A 147 -2.07 -28.65 33.88
CA SER A 147 -2.15 -28.15 35.26
C SER A 147 -0.82 -27.61 35.76
N GLU A 148 0.29 -28.24 35.37
CA GLU A 148 1.64 -27.81 35.73
C GLU A 148 2.00 -26.48 35.04
N VAL A 149 1.66 -26.31 33.77
CA VAL A 149 1.87 -25.06 33.03
C VAL A 149 1.05 -23.93 33.64
N VAL A 150 -0.20 -24.19 34.05
CA VAL A 150 -1.05 -23.20 34.72
C VAL A 150 -0.44 -22.78 36.07
N LYS A 151 0.07 -23.74 36.86
CA LYS A 151 0.80 -23.43 38.10
C LYS A 151 2.04 -22.58 37.84
N GLN A 152 2.85 -22.93 36.85
CA GLN A 152 4.04 -22.15 36.47
C GLN A 152 3.68 -20.71 36.08
N CYS A 153 2.60 -20.50 35.32
CA CYS A 153 2.11 -19.16 35.00
C CYS A 153 1.62 -18.39 36.23
N GLN A 154 0.93 -19.06 37.17
CA GLN A 154 0.50 -18.44 38.43
C GLN A 154 1.69 -18.08 39.32
N ASP A 155 2.71 -18.94 39.39
CA ASP A 155 3.92 -18.69 40.16
C ASP A 155 4.74 -17.55 39.55
N PHE A 156 4.84 -17.50 38.22
CA PHE A 156 5.47 -16.39 37.49
C PHE A 156 4.72 -15.06 37.71
N SER A 157 3.39 -15.11 37.79
CA SER A 157 2.56 -13.93 38.09
C SER A 157 2.71 -13.45 39.54
N LYS A 158 3.10 -14.33 40.47
CA LYS A 158 3.29 -14.02 41.90
C LYS A 158 4.72 -13.60 42.23
N GLN A 159 5.68 -13.78 41.31
CA GLN A 159 7.03 -13.27 41.50
C GLN A 159 7.01 -11.72 41.47
N PRO A 160 7.50 -11.04 42.51
CA PRO A 160 7.54 -9.58 42.52
C PRO A 160 8.55 -9.10 41.48
N THR A 161 8.04 -8.67 40.32
CA THR A 161 8.84 -7.88 39.37
C THR A 161 9.21 -6.61 40.10
N GLY A 162 10.51 -6.38 40.39
CA GLY A 162 11.04 -5.19 41.08
C GLY A 162 10.82 -3.85 40.36
N ILE A 163 9.79 -3.77 39.51
CA ILE A 163 9.31 -2.59 38.82
C ILE A 163 8.44 -1.82 39.81
N ARG A 164 9.01 -0.78 40.43
CA ARG A 164 8.21 0.20 41.17
C ARG A 164 7.33 0.98 40.18
N ASN A 165 6.03 0.99 40.43
CA ASN A 165 5.08 1.82 39.70
C ASN A 165 5.49 3.31 39.85
N PRO A 166 5.56 4.11 38.78
CA PRO A 166 5.93 5.52 38.90
C PRO A 166 4.91 6.24 39.80
N LYS A 167 5.42 7.14 40.66
CA LYS A 167 4.59 7.91 41.60
C LYS A 167 3.57 8.74 40.79
N LEU A 168 2.28 8.58 41.09
CA LEU A 168 1.12 9.24 40.46
C LEU A 168 1.26 10.77 40.30
N GLY A 169 2.13 11.42 41.09
CA GLY A 169 2.42 12.86 40.96
C GLY A 169 3.05 13.26 39.63
N ALA A 170 3.86 12.41 38.99
CA ALA A 170 4.48 12.75 37.70
C ALA A 170 3.44 12.86 36.57
N TRP A 171 2.39 12.05 36.61
CA TRP A 171 1.31 12.10 35.61
C TRP A 171 0.39 13.30 35.79
N GLN A 172 0.17 13.72 37.03
CA GLN A 172 -0.60 14.93 37.32
C GLN A 172 0.18 16.16 36.87
N GLN A 173 1.49 16.17 37.11
CA GLN A 173 2.38 17.23 36.67
C GLN A 173 2.49 17.28 35.14
N ASP A 174 2.67 16.14 34.47
CA ASP A 174 2.64 16.07 32.99
C ASP A 174 1.29 16.52 32.41
N PHE A 175 0.18 16.21 33.09
CA PHE A 175 -1.15 16.66 32.69
C PHE A 175 -1.32 18.17 32.85
N ASP A 176 -0.85 18.73 33.95
CA ASP A 176 -0.88 20.16 34.22
C ASP A 176 0.06 20.92 33.27
N ASP A 177 1.23 20.36 32.96
CA ASP A 177 2.21 20.88 31.99
C ASP A 177 1.67 20.87 30.56
N LEU A 178 0.93 19.82 30.17
CA LEU A 178 0.23 19.78 28.88
C LEU A 178 -0.92 20.80 28.81
N LYS A 179 -1.61 21.03 29.92
CA LYS A 179 -2.67 22.07 30.01
C LYS A 179 -2.10 23.48 29.90
N THR A 180 -0.99 23.79 30.59
CA THR A 180 -0.30 25.08 30.50
C THR A 180 0.30 25.30 29.12
N LEU A 181 0.87 24.27 28.49
CA LEU A 181 1.37 24.35 27.12
C LEU A 181 0.24 24.68 26.13
N ASN A 182 -0.91 24.01 26.26
CA ASN A 182 -2.07 24.26 25.40
C ASN A 182 -2.65 25.67 25.59
N HIS A 183 -2.75 26.15 26.83
CA HIS A 183 -3.18 27.53 27.12
C HIS A 183 -2.19 28.56 26.55
N SER A 184 -0.90 28.30 26.67
CA SER A 184 0.14 29.18 26.12
C SER A 184 0.09 29.22 24.60
N ALA A 185 -0.07 28.07 23.94
CA ALA A 185 -0.20 27.96 22.49
C ALA A 185 -1.47 28.65 21.96
N MET A 186 -2.61 28.51 22.65
CA MET A 186 -3.84 29.25 22.33
C MET A 186 -3.63 30.76 22.49
N THR A 187 -2.98 31.20 23.56
CA THR A 187 -2.72 32.63 23.81
C THR A 187 -1.83 33.25 22.74
N VAL A 188 -0.79 32.53 22.30
CA VAL A 188 0.09 32.95 21.19
C VAL A 188 -0.69 32.99 19.88
N SER A 189 -1.55 32.01 19.62
CA SER A 189 -2.38 31.96 18.41
C SER A 189 -3.42 33.07 18.35
N ILE A 190 -4.05 33.39 19.49
CA ILE A 190 -5.01 34.50 19.64
C ILE A 190 -4.30 35.84 19.47
N ARG A 191 -3.10 36.02 20.03
CA ARG A 191 -2.29 37.22 19.82
C ARG A 191 -1.85 37.36 18.37
N ALA A 192 -1.45 36.28 17.71
CA ALA A 192 -1.13 36.28 16.28
C ALA A 192 -2.35 36.66 15.42
N LEU A 193 -3.52 36.10 15.73
CA LEU A 193 -4.77 36.45 15.05
C LEU A 193 -5.17 37.91 15.30
N ASN A 194 -5.04 38.41 16.53
CA ASN A 194 -5.32 39.82 16.85
C ASN A 194 -4.32 40.76 16.17
N CYS A 195 -3.05 40.39 16.02
CA CYS A 195 -2.08 41.16 15.23
C CYS A 195 -2.40 41.17 13.73
N ILE A 196 -3.01 40.10 13.20
CA ILE A 196 -3.42 40.00 11.79
C ILE A 196 -4.74 40.76 11.55
N ILE A 197 -5.66 40.75 12.51
CA ILE A 197 -7.01 41.31 12.38
C ILE A 197 -7.07 42.78 12.83
N MET A 198 -6.30 43.19 13.84
CA MET A 198 -6.28 44.55 14.43
C MET A 198 -4.89 45.19 14.29
N ALA A 199 -4.40 45.35 13.06
CA ALA A 199 -3.07 45.90 12.74
C ALA A 199 -2.84 47.39 13.11
N ARG A 200 -3.71 48.04 13.90
CA ARG A 200 -3.60 49.48 14.21
C ARG A 200 -3.92 49.91 15.65
N ALA A 201 -4.10 48.98 16.58
CA ALA A 201 -4.25 49.32 17.98
C ALA A 201 -3.19 48.59 18.80
N VAL A 202 -2.14 49.34 19.16
CA VAL A 202 -1.37 49.32 20.41
C VAL A 202 0.05 49.77 20.09
N THR A 203 0.29 51.05 20.35
CA THR A 203 1.60 51.65 20.54
C THR A 203 2.12 51.30 21.94
N ASP A 204 3.36 50.86 21.96
CA ASP A 204 4.37 51.04 23.02
C ASP A 204 4.07 50.57 24.46
N THR A 205 4.69 49.45 24.84
CA THR A 205 5.24 49.28 26.19
C THR A 205 6.59 48.56 26.12
N GLY A 206 7.67 49.32 26.34
CA GLY A 206 8.71 48.94 27.31
C GLY A 206 9.76 47.90 26.88
N ARG A 207 10.98 48.38 26.67
CA ARG A 207 12.22 47.61 26.57
C ARG A 207 12.47 46.76 27.83
N LYS A 208 12.44 45.43 27.69
CA LYS A 208 13.34 44.42 28.32
C LYS A 208 12.83 43.04 27.89
N GLY A 209 13.62 42.28 27.13
CA GLY A 209 13.22 40.93 26.68
C GLY A 209 13.45 40.61 25.20
N ARG A 210 14.34 41.34 24.52
CA ARG A 210 14.72 41.02 23.13
C ARG A 210 15.50 39.71 23.01
N ASP A 211 16.07 39.20 24.09
CA ASP A 211 16.94 38.02 24.00
C ASP A 211 16.19 36.70 24.06
N ILE A 212 15.03 36.62 24.72
CA ILE A 212 14.31 35.34 24.86
C ILE A 212 13.64 34.95 23.55
N TYR A 213 13.03 35.90 22.84
CA TYR A 213 12.39 35.62 21.56
C TYR A 213 13.40 35.42 20.43
N LEU A 214 14.53 36.15 20.44
CA LEU A 214 15.62 35.89 19.50
C LEU A 214 16.30 34.55 19.79
N MET A 215 16.68 34.27 21.05
CA MET A 215 17.26 32.98 21.45
C MET A 215 16.29 31.83 21.19
N ALA A 216 15.00 31.98 21.49
CA ALA A 216 14.01 30.96 21.17
C ALA A 216 13.89 30.77 19.65
N SER A 217 13.99 31.84 18.85
CA SER A 217 13.98 31.75 17.39
C SER A 217 15.25 31.13 16.82
N GLU A 218 16.42 31.40 17.41
CA GLU A 218 17.71 30.84 17.04
C GLU A 218 17.81 29.37 17.48
N LEU A 219 17.40 29.03 18.71
CA LEU A 219 17.30 27.65 19.20
C LEU A 219 16.26 26.85 18.42
N LEU A 220 15.14 27.45 18.01
CA LEU A 220 14.19 26.80 17.08
C LEU A 220 14.78 26.66 15.67
N ALA A 221 15.60 27.60 15.21
CA ALA A 221 16.28 27.50 13.92
C ALA A 221 17.43 26.47 13.92
N GLU A 222 18.13 26.31 15.04
CA GLU A 222 19.14 25.27 15.27
C GLU A 222 18.53 23.89 15.52
N ALA A 223 17.42 23.82 16.26
CA ALA A 223 16.69 22.58 16.50
C ALA A 223 15.81 22.18 15.31
N MET A 224 15.53 23.10 14.39
CA MET A 224 14.91 22.76 13.11
C MET A 224 15.94 21.99 12.27
N PRO A 225 15.58 20.79 11.78
CA PRO A 225 16.48 20.02 10.94
C PRO A 225 16.82 20.83 9.69
N ARG A 226 18.11 20.89 9.37
CA ARG A 226 18.62 21.56 8.17
C ARG A 226 17.87 21.01 6.96
N HIS A 227 17.71 21.82 5.89
CA HIS A 227 16.88 21.44 4.73
C HIS A 227 17.24 20.07 4.13
N ASP A 228 18.47 19.62 4.38
CA ASP A 228 19.11 18.42 3.87
C ASP A 228 19.09 17.21 4.83
N GLU A 229 18.58 17.37 6.06
CA GLU A 229 18.47 16.29 7.04
C GLU A 229 17.12 15.55 6.89
N GLU A 230 17.19 14.23 6.63
CA GLU A 230 16.02 13.34 6.58
C GLU A 230 15.48 13.08 7.99
N THR A 231 14.61 13.96 8.50
CA THR A 231 13.87 13.68 9.74
C THR A 231 12.65 12.81 9.50
N TRP A 232 12.34 11.96 10.48
CA TRP A 232 11.23 11.01 10.42
C TRP A 232 9.87 11.68 10.12
N ALA A 233 9.67 12.91 10.57
CA ALA A 233 8.45 13.70 10.34
C ALA A 233 8.29 14.22 8.89
N LYS A 234 9.35 14.19 8.07
CA LYS A 234 9.33 14.65 6.66
C LYS A 234 8.86 13.56 5.68
N MET A 235 8.68 12.32 6.14
CA MET A 235 8.23 11.23 5.28
C MET A 235 6.71 11.28 5.05
N GLY A 236 6.30 11.41 3.79
CA GLY A 236 4.88 11.37 3.44
C GLY A 236 4.24 10.00 3.73
N ALA A 237 2.97 9.96 4.14
CA ALA A 237 2.23 8.73 4.50
C ALA A 237 2.42 7.55 3.53
N LEU A 238 2.50 7.81 2.21
CA LEU A 238 2.69 6.78 1.18
C LEU A 238 4.05 6.07 1.27
N LYS A 239 5.08 6.73 1.81
CA LYS A 239 6.40 6.15 2.03
C LYS A 239 6.35 5.06 3.11
N TYR A 240 5.64 5.31 4.22
CA TYR A 240 5.40 4.28 5.24
C TYR A 240 4.65 3.07 4.69
N VAL A 241 3.60 3.30 3.89
CA VAL A 241 2.86 2.20 3.24
C VAL A 241 3.79 1.40 2.32
N GLU A 242 4.68 2.06 1.59
CA GLU A 242 5.69 1.38 0.79
C GLU A 242 6.63 0.52 1.63
N GLU A 243 7.21 1.06 2.71
CA GLU A 243 8.15 0.33 3.56
C GLU A 243 7.48 -0.88 4.23
N LEU A 244 6.25 -0.71 4.71
CA LEU A 244 5.43 -1.81 5.25
C LEU A 244 5.17 -2.89 4.19
N GLN A 245 4.90 -2.48 2.94
CA GLN A 245 4.75 -3.40 1.81
C GLN A 245 6.05 -4.06 1.35
N LYS A 246 7.23 -3.57 1.73
CA LYS A 246 8.49 -4.30 1.49
C LYS A 246 8.63 -5.46 2.47
N LYS A 247 8.25 -5.27 3.73
CA LYS A 247 8.27 -6.28 4.80
C LYS A 247 7.04 -7.21 4.75
N LYS A 248 6.80 -7.90 3.63
CA LYS A 248 5.60 -8.76 3.42
C LYS A 248 5.52 -9.99 4.34
N GLN A 249 6.64 -10.41 4.91
CA GLN A 249 6.73 -11.56 5.81
C GLN A 249 6.45 -11.22 7.28
N SER A 250 6.26 -9.94 7.62
CA SER A 250 5.82 -9.57 8.97
C SER A 250 4.45 -10.17 9.28
N ASP A 251 4.10 -10.34 10.54
CA ASP A 251 2.83 -10.97 10.90
C ASP A 251 1.63 -10.08 10.54
N VAL A 252 1.75 -8.76 10.70
CA VAL A 252 0.75 -7.77 10.22
C VAL A 252 0.55 -7.88 8.71
N MET A 253 1.67 -7.79 7.97
CA MET A 253 1.90 -8.40 6.65
C MET A 253 0.96 -9.52 6.19
N ARG A 254 1.27 -10.68 6.77
CA ARG A 254 0.75 -11.99 6.42
C ARG A 254 -0.70 -12.13 6.82
N PHE A 255 -1.09 -11.62 7.99
CA PHE A 255 -2.47 -11.61 8.46
C PHE A 255 -3.38 -10.88 7.46
N LEU A 256 -3.04 -9.64 7.11
CA LEU A 256 -3.84 -8.82 6.19
C LEU A 256 -3.87 -9.43 4.78
N LEU A 257 -2.76 -9.99 4.29
CA LEU A 257 -2.76 -10.70 3.01
C LEU A 257 -3.60 -11.98 3.07
N ARG A 258 -3.62 -12.71 4.18
CA ARG A 258 -4.45 -13.92 4.33
C ARG A 258 -5.94 -13.59 4.27
N VAL A 259 -6.38 -12.58 5.02
CA VAL A 259 -7.79 -12.11 5.01
C VAL A 259 -8.20 -11.64 3.61
N ARG A 260 -7.40 -10.80 2.96
CA ARG A 260 -7.68 -10.36 1.57
C ARG A 260 -7.70 -11.52 0.58
N CYS A 261 -6.85 -12.53 0.78
CA CYS A 261 -6.82 -13.68 -0.12
C CYS A 261 -8.05 -14.56 0.03
N TRP A 262 -8.64 -14.62 1.23
CA TRP A 262 -9.92 -15.27 1.44
C TRP A 262 -11.04 -14.51 0.72
N GLU A 263 -11.13 -13.19 0.90
CA GLU A 263 -12.10 -12.33 0.19
C GLU A 263 -12.02 -12.51 -1.34
N PHE A 264 -10.81 -12.44 -1.91
CA PHE A 264 -10.63 -12.56 -3.37
C PHE A 264 -10.94 -13.95 -3.94
N ARG A 265 -10.99 -14.99 -3.10
CA ARG A 265 -11.41 -16.33 -3.54
C ARG A 265 -12.91 -16.40 -3.75
N GLN A 266 -13.68 -15.72 -2.90
CA GLN A 266 -15.15 -15.65 -2.98
C GLN A 266 -15.61 -14.80 -4.16
N LEU A 267 -14.84 -13.77 -4.52
CA LEU A 267 -15.17 -12.90 -5.63
C LEU A 267 -14.91 -13.54 -7.01
N ASN A 268 -15.59 -13.01 -8.03
CA ASN A 268 -15.44 -13.43 -9.42
C ASN A 268 -14.02 -13.26 -9.95
N VAL A 269 -13.66 -14.06 -10.97
CA VAL A 269 -12.31 -14.13 -11.57
C VAL A 269 -11.80 -12.75 -12.00
N ILE A 270 -12.68 -11.94 -12.59
CA ILE A 270 -12.45 -10.55 -12.96
C ILE A 270 -13.61 -9.75 -12.38
N HIS A 271 -13.30 -8.79 -11.50
CA HIS A 271 -14.30 -7.89 -10.92
C HIS A 271 -13.74 -6.48 -10.79
N ARG A 272 -14.62 -5.49 -10.80
CA ARG A 272 -14.24 -4.08 -10.61
C ARG A 272 -13.96 -3.82 -9.13
N ALA A 273 -12.86 -3.14 -8.85
CA ALA A 273 -12.57 -2.61 -7.52
C ALA A 273 -13.01 -1.14 -7.45
N SER A 274 -13.67 -0.75 -6.36
CA SER A 274 -14.06 0.65 -6.12
C SER A 274 -12.84 1.55 -5.95
N ARG A 275 -11.85 1.08 -5.17
CA ARG A 275 -10.58 1.78 -4.90
C ARG A 275 -9.40 0.82 -5.05
N PRO A 276 -8.20 1.33 -5.39
CA PRO A 276 -7.00 0.50 -5.41
C PRO A 276 -6.66 0.00 -4.01
N SER A 277 -6.41 -1.30 -3.85
CA SER A 277 -6.00 -1.89 -2.56
C SER A 277 -4.63 -1.39 -2.07
N ARG A 278 -3.84 -0.86 -3.01
CA ARG A 278 -2.49 -0.33 -2.80
C ARG A 278 -2.34 1.06 -3.45
N PRO A 279 -2.75 2.13 -2.75
CA PRO A 279 -2.70 3.48 -3.30
C PRO A 279 -1.26 3.95 -3.57
N ASP A 280 -0.28 3.52 -2.76
CA ASP A 280 1.16 3.75 -2.94
C ASP A 280 1.62 3.29 -4.34
N LYS A 281 1.32 2.03 -4.67
CA LYS A 281 1.80 1.39 -5.88
C LYS A 281 1.02 1.85 -7.09
N ALA A 282 -0.29 2.02 -6.96
CA ALA A 282 -1.14 2.52 -8.03
C ALA A 282 -0.68 3.91 -8.49
N ARG A 283 -0.43 4.85 -7.56
CA ARG A 283 0.02 6.21 -7.89
C ARG A 283 1.36 6.21 -8.63
N ARG A 284 2.33 5.38 -8.21
CA ARG A 284 3.62 5.22 -8.90
C ARG A 284 3.47 4.75 -10.34
N LEU A 285 2.43 3.96 -10.61
CA LEU A 285 2.16 3.41 -11.95
C LEU A 285 1.25 4.30 -12.80
N GLY A 286 0.88 5.50 -12.30
CA GLY A 286 0.14 6.51 -13.04
C GLY A 286 -1.35 6.58 -12.72
N TYR A 287 -1.84 5.86 -11.71
CA TYR A 287 -3.21 6.04 -11.23
C TYR A 287 -3.38 7.42 -10.58
N LYS A 288 -4.52 8.06 -10.88
CA LYS A 288 -4.99 9.28 -10.23
C LYS A 288 -6.43 9.07 -9.80
N ALA A 289 -6.78 9.54 -8.61
CA ALA A 289 -8.14 9.49 -8.09
C ALA A 289 -8.98 10.61 -8.72
N LYS A 290 -9.32 10.44 -10.00
CA LYS A 290 -10.23 11.32 -10.74
C LYS A 290 -11.09 10.46 -11.68
N GLN A 291 -12.19 11.03 -12.15
CA GLN A 291 -13.09 10.32 -13.07
C GLN A 291 -12.35 9.89 -14.36
N GLY A 292 -12.74 8.73 -14.89
CA GLY A 292 -12.12 8.08 -16.05
C GLY A 292 -10.99 7.10 -15.71
N TYR A 293 -10.50 7.03 -14.47
CA TYR A 293 -9.66 5.93 -14.02
C TYR A 293 -10.49 4.82 -13.38
N VAL A 294 -10.20 3.57 -13.73
CA VAL A 294 -10.88 2.40 -13.19
C VAL A 294 -9.85 1.35 -12.80
N VAL A 295 -10.13 0.60 -11.73
CA VAL A 295 -9.27 -0.49 -11.27
C VAL A 295 -10.07 -1.79 -11.31
N TYR A 296 -9.49 -2.81 -11.93
CA TYR A 296 -10.05 -4.17 -11.96
C TYR A 296 -9.11 -5.14 -11.26
N ARG A 297 -9.69 -6.02 -10.44
CA ARG A 297 -8.98 -7.15 -9.83
C ARG A 297 -9.15 -8.36 -10.72
N VAL A 298 -8.07 -9.11 -10.89
CA VAL A 298 -8.06 -10.34 -11.68
C VAL A 298 -7.20 -11.41 -11.01
N ARG A 299 -7.69 -12.64 -11.00
CA ARG A 299 -6.91 -13.81 -10.61
C ARG A 299 -6.41 -14.59 -11.82
N VAL A 300 -5.15 -15.03 -11.76
CA VAL A 300 -4.50 -15.86 -12.79
C VAL A 300 -3.92 -17.10 -12.13
N ARG A 301 -4.23 -18.27 -12.70
CA ARG A 301 -3.76 -19.56 -12.19
C ARG A 301 -2.22 -19.63 -12.23
N ARG A 302 -1.63 -20.12 -11.14
CA ARG A 302 -0.20 -20.38 -10.99
C ARG A 302 0.20 -21.65 -11.73
N GLY A 303 1.50 -21.78 -11.98
CA GLY A 303 2.09 -22.96 -12.59
C GLY A 303 2.58 -22.73 -14.02
N GLY A 304 3.05 -23.81 -14.64
CA GLY A 304 3.41 -23.86 -16.06
C GLY A 304 2.18 -23.96 -16.96
N ARG A 305 2.43 -24.02 -18.27
CA ARG A 305 1.36 -24.23 -19.26
C ARG A 305 1.59 -25.58 -19.93
N LYS A 306 0.71 -26.55 -19.67
CA LYS A 306 0.68 -27.82 -20.38
C LYS A 306 0.47 -27.56 -21.88
N ARG A 307 1.19 -28.26 -22.75
CA ARG A 307 0.92 -28.24 -24.19
C ARG A 307 -0.49 -28.80 -24.44
N PRO A 308 -1.34 -28.13 -25.25
CA PRO A 308 -2.64 -28.68 -25.60
C PRO A 308 -2.47 -29.78 -26.64
N VAL A 309 -2.13 -30.99 -26.18
CA VAL A 309 -2.05 -32.21 -27.01
C VAL A 309 -3.00 -33.27 -26.47
N PRO A 310 -3.85 -33.87 -27.32
CA PRO A 310 -4.70 -34.98 -26.92
C PRO A 310 -3.87 -36.12 -26.31
N LYS A 311 -4.28 -36.63 -25.15
CA LYS A 311 -3.62 -37.74 -24.42
C LYS A 311 -2.12 -37.55 -24.11
N GLY A 312 -1.55 -36.36 -24.33
CA GLY A 312 -0.10 -36.16 -24.21
C GLY A 312 0.71 -36.65 -25.41
N ALA A 313 0.06 -37.20 -26.44
CA ALA A 313 0.74 -37.71 -27.63
C ALA A 313 1.24 -36.57 -28.50
N THR A 314 2.55 -36.51 -28.73
CA THR A 314 3.18 -35.52 -29.61
C THR A 314 3.93 -36.25 -30.72
N TYR A 315 3.69 -35.85 -31.97
CA TYR A 315 4.34 -36.44 -33.15
C TYR A 315 5.62 -35.69 -33.55
N GLY A 316 6.49 -36.40 -34.27
CA GLY A 316 7.74 -35.84 -34.82
C GLY A 316 8.96 -36.05 -33.93
N LYS A 317 9.97 -35.19 -34.09
CA LYS A 317 11.28 -35.34 -33.46
C LYS A 317 11.20 -35.38 -31.92
N PRO A 318 12.04 -36.18 -31.23
CA PRO A 318 12.06 -36.28 -29.77
C PRO A 318 12.17 -34.94 -29.03
N THR A 319 12.87 -33.96 -29.60
CA THR A 319 13.01 -32.60 -29.03
C THR A 319 11.69 -31.88 -28.81
N ASN A 320 10.64 -32.23 -29.56
CA ASN A 320 9.33 -31.59 -29.49
C ASN A 320 8.34 -32.35 -28.60
N GLN A 321 8.71 -33.50 -28.02
CA GLN A 321 7.79 -34.36 -27.26
C GLN A 321 7.50 -33.87 -25.84
N GLY A 322 8.10 -32.76 -25.38
CA GLY A 322 7.84 -32.18 -24.07
C GLY A 322 6.42 -31.62 -23.90
N VAL A 323 5.69 -32.07 -22.86
CA VAL A 323 4.30 -31.66 -22.58
C VAL A 323 4.15 -30.86 -21.27
N ASN A 324 4.71 -31.37 -20.16
CA ASN A 324 4.40 -30.86 -18.80
C ASN A 324 5.31 -29.72 -18.34
N GLN A 325 6.62 -29.80 -18.59
CA GLN A 325 7.61 -28.87 -18.03
C GLN A 325 7.74 -27.55 -18.81
N LEU A 326 6.83 -27.29 -19.76
CA LEU A 326 6.83 -26.07 -20.56
C LEU A 326 6.46 -24.84 -19.73
N LYS A 327 7.23 -23.76 -19.91
CA LYS A 327 7.00 -22.46 -19.28
C LYS A 327 6.41 -21.50 -20.30
N TYR A 328 5.41 -20.74 -19.88
CA TYR A 328 4.80 -19.75 -20.77
C TYR A 328 5.73 -18.57 -20.99
N GLN A 329 5.84 -18.10 -22.24
CA GLN A 329 6.75 -17.01 -22.61
C GLN A 329 6.36 -15.67 -21.98
N ARG A 330 5.07 -15.44 -21.72
CA ARG A 330 4.57 -14.21 -21.06
C ARG A 330 4.46 -14.43 -19.56
N SER A 331 4.76 -13.39 -18.80
CA SER A 331 4.53 -13.42 -17.35
C SER A 331 3.03 -13.49 -17.00
N LEU A 332 2.69 -14.07 -15.85
CA LEU A 332 1.30 -14.15 -15.35
C LEU A 332 0.62 -12.78 -15.24
N LYS A 333 1.40 -11.74 -14.90
CA LYS A 333 0.95 -10.36 -14.85
C LYS A 333 0.56 -9.81 -16.23
N SER A 334 1.26 -10.22 -17.30
CA SER A 334 0.88 -9.86 -18.68
C SER A 334 -0.41 -10.57 -19.10
N THR A 335 -0.57 -11.84 -18.70
CA THR A 335 -1.82 -12.59 -18.93
C THR A 335 -3.00 -11.95 -18.18
N ALA A 336 -2.76 -11.42 -16.98
CA ALA A 336 -3.74 -10.67 -16.21
C ALA A 336 -4.22 -9.41 -16.96
N GLU A 337 -3.27 -8.60 -17.45
CA GLU A 337 -3.56 -7.40 -18.27
C GLU A 337 -4.38 -7.76 -19.52
N GLU A 338 -4.00 -8.83 -20.22
CA GLU A 338 -4.69 -9.28 -21.44
C GLU A 338 -6.11 -9.77 -21.17
N ARG A 339 -6.33 -10.54 -20.08
CA ARG A 339 -7.68 -10.99 -19.68
C ARG A 339 -8.60 -9.81 -19.39
N VAL A 340 -8.11 -8.82 -18.65
CA VAL A 340 -8.89 -7.63 -18.31
C VAL A 340 -9.11 -6.75 -19.55
N GLY A 341 -8.10 -6.57 -20.40
CA GLY A 341 -8.24 -5.80 -21.65
C GLY A 341 -9.25 -6.40 -22.62
N ARG A 342 -9.36 -7.74 -22.67
CA ARG A 342 -10.41 -8.42 -23.45
C ARG A 342 -11.81 -8.25 -22.83
N ARG A 343 -11.94 -8.33 -21.50
CA ARG A 343 -13.23 -8.13 -20.82
C ARG A 343 -13.72 -6.68 -20.91
N CYS A 344 -12.79 -5.73 -20.84
CA CYS A 344 -13.06 -4.28 -20.86
C CYS A 344 -12.52 -3.66 -22.15
N ALA A 345 -13.00 -4.10 -23.31
CA ALA A 345 -12.45 -3.72 -24.62
C ALA A 345 -12.50 -2.20 -24.91
N ASN A 346 -13.49 -1.50 -24.36
CA ASN A 346 -13.67 -0.05 -24.53
C ASN A 346 -12.61 0.76 -23.76
N LEU A 347 -12.06 0.18 -22.69
CA LEU A 347 -11.06 0.84 -21.84
C LEU A 347 -9.64 0.62 -22.38
N ARG A 348 -8.69 1.40 -21.85
CA ARG A 348 -7.26 1.29 -22.16
C ARG A 348 -6.49 0.84 -20.94
N VAL A 349 -5.76 -0.27 -21.05
CA VAL A 349 -4.88 -0.74 -19.98
C VAL A 349 -3.69 0.20 -19.87
N LEU A 350 -3.52 0.84 -18.70
CA LEU A 350 -2.39 1.69 -18.39
C LEU A 350 -1.21 0.84 -17.89
N ASN A 351 -1.43 0.15 -16.77
CA ASN A 351 -0.44 -0.69 -16.09
C ASN A 351 -1.14 -1.65 -15.12
N SER A 352 -0.37 -2.50 -14.44
CA SER A 352 -0.91 -3.37 -13.39
C SER A 352 0.10 -3.58 -12.25
N TYR A 353 -0.34 -4.14 -11.13
CA TYR A 353 0.52 -4.51 -10.00
C TYR A 353 0.01 -5.73 -9.25
N TRP A 354 0.93 -6.40 -8.57
CA TRP A 354 0.63 -7.54 -7.71
C TRP A 354 0.05 -7.09 -6.38
N ILE A 355 -0.91 -7.86 -5.86
CA ILE A 355 -1.55 -7.59 -4.57
C ILE A 355 -1.41 -8.79 -3.65
N ASN A 356 -1.69 -9.98 -4.18
CA ASN A 356 -1.76 -11.18 -3.36
C ASN A 356 -1.47 -12.46 -4.15
N GLN A 357 -1.22 -13.56 -3.45
CA GLN A 357 -1.10 -14.88 -4.03
C GLN A 357 -1.50 -15.96 -3.02
N ASP A 358 -2.20 -17.00 -3.49
CA ASP A 358 -2.38 -18.26 -2.77
C ASP A 358 -1.58 -19.37 -3.50
N SER A 359 -1.76 -20.64 -3.12
CA SER A 359 -1.12 -21.78 -3.77
C SER A 359 -1.49 -21.93 -5.26
N THR A 360 -2.73 -21.62 -5.63
CA THR A 360 -3.33 -21.91 -6.95
C THR A 360 -3.35 -20.71 -7.90
N TYR A 361 -3.38 -19.49 -7.38
CA TYR A 361 -3.65 -18.23 -8.08
C TYR A 361 -2.73 -17.10 -7.62
N LYS A 362 -2.52 -16.15 -8.53
CA LYS A 362 -1.96 -14.82 -8.26
C LYS A 362 -2.98 -13.76 -8.59
N TYR A 363 -3.08 -12.77 -7.73
CA TYR A 363 -4.03 -11.67 -7.82
C TYR A 363 -3.31 -10.37 -8.21
N TYR A 364 -3.88 -9.69 -9.20
CA TYR A 364 -3.37 -8.43 -9.72
C TYR A 364 -4.49 -7.39 -9.78
N GLU A 365 -4.16 -6.12 -9.56
CA GLU A 365 -4.99 -4.99 -9.99
C GLU A 365 -4.44 -4.44 -11.29
N VAL A 366 -5.33 -4.26 -12.25
CA VAL A 366 -5.06 -3.64 -13.54
C VAL A 366 -5.70 -2.26 -13.51
N ILE A 367 -4.88 -1.23 -13.77
CA ILE A 367 -5.32 0.15 -13.91
C ILE A 367 -5.74 0.36 -15.35
N LEU A 368 -7.01 0.73 -15.54
CA LEU A 368 -7.57 1.10 -16.81
C LEU A 368 -7.95 2.58 -16.84
N VAL A 369 -8.00 3.11 -18.05
CA VAL A 369 -8.39 4.47 -18.35
C VAL A 369 -9.47 4.44 -19.41
N ASP A 370 -10.53 5.22 -19.20
CA ASP A 370 -11.57 5.45 -20.19
C ASP A 370 -11.13 6.57 -21.16
N PRO A 371 -10.90 6.27 -22.45
CA PRO A 371 -10.49 7.27 -23.42
C PRO A 371 -11.63 8.22 -23.86
N GLN A 372 -12.90 7.87 -23.59
CA GLN A 372 -14.05 8.69 -23.95
C GLN A 372 -14.37 9.76 -22.89
N HIS A 373 -13.89 9.57 -21.66
CA HIS A 373 -14.17 10.48 -20.55
C HIS A 373 -13.48 11.85 -20.71
N LYS A 374 -14.24 12.95 -20.57
CA LYS A 374 -13.74 14.34 -20.72
C LYS A 374 -12.52 14.63 -19.84
N ALA A 375 -12.56 14.22 -18.56
CA ALA A 375 -11.45 14.42 -17.62
C ALA A 375 -10.12 13.72 -18.00
N ILE A 376 -10.17 12.71 -18.89
CA ILE A 376 -8.98 12.06 -19.45
C ILE A 376 -8.51 12.79 -20.71
N ARG A 377 -9.44 13.16 -21.59
CA ARG A 377 -9.15 13.85 -22.84
C ARG A 377 -8.52 15.23 -22.62
N ILE A 378 -9.01 15.95 -21.61
CA ILE A 378 -8.55 17.30 -21.27
C ILE A 378 -7.16 17.27 -20.58
N ASP A 379 -6.83 16.23 -19.82
CA ASP A 379 -5.58 16.20 -19.05
C ASP A 379 -4.36 15.88 -19.95
N PRO A 380 -3.44 16.85 -20.16
CA PRO A 380 -2.29 16.68 -21.05
C PRO A 380 -1.31 15.60 -20.58
N ARG A 381 -1.36 15.17 -19.32
CA ARG A 381 -0.44 14.15 -18.78
C ARG A 381 -0.81 12.74 -19.21
N ILE A 382 -2.09 12.48 -19.50
CA ILE A 382 -2.61 11.15 -19.83
C ILE A 382 -3.28 11.09 -21.20
N ASN A 383 -3.67 12.22 -21.79
CA ASN A 383 -4.39 12.29 -23.06
C ASN A 383 -3.73 11.49 -24.21
N TRP A 384 -2.42 11.27 -24.18
CA TRP A 384 -1.71 10.40 -25.12
C TRP A 384 -2.37 9.02 -25.25
N ILE A 385 -2.93 8.45 -24.18
CA ILE A 385 -3.55 7.12 -24.20
C ILE A 385 -4.84 7.04 -25.04
N VAL A 386 -5.44 8.20 -25.32
CA VAL A 386 -6.68 8.33 -26.11
C VAL A 386 -6.43 8.07 -27.58
N ASN A 387 -5.21 8.35 -28.09
CA ASN A 387 -4.89 8.19 -29.50
C ASN A 387 -5.11 6.73 -29.96
N PRO A 388 -5.60 6.52 -31.19
CA PRO A 388 -5.96 5.18 -31.69
C PRO A 388 -4.78 4.21 -31.72
N VAL A 389 -3.55 4.72 -31.84
CA VAL A 389 -2.30 3.94 -31.79
C VAL A 389 -2.11 3.19 -30.47
N HIS A 390 -2.80 3.61 -29.40
CA HIS A 390 -2.75 3.03 -28.06
C HIS A 390 -3.90 2.05 -27.76
N LYS A 391 -4.69 1.65 -28.77
CA LYS A 391 -5.64 0.53 -28.66
C LYS A 391 -4.93 -0.77 -28.29
N HIS A 392 -5.50 -1.54 -27.36
CA HIS A 392 -5.02 -2.88 -26.96
C HIS A 392 -3.48 -3.00 -26.78
N ARG A 393 -2.90 -2.13 -25.95
CA ARG A 393 -1.46 -2.14 -25.64
C ARG A 393 -1.02 -3.42 -24.94
N GLU A 394 -1.90 -4.00 -24.14
CA GLU A 394 -1.73 -5.27 -23.44
C GLU A 394 -1.53 -6.43 -24.41
N SER A 395 -2.37 -6.52 -25.45
CA SER A 395 -2.31 -7.56 -26.48
C SER A 395 -1.02 -7.50 -27.31
N ARG A 396 -0.50 -6.28 -27.52
CA ARG A 396 0.76 -6.01 -28.25
C ARG A 396 2.01 -6.05 -27.35
N GLY A 397 1.86 -6.27 -26.05
CA GLY A 397 2.96 -6.28 -25.09
C GLY A 397 3.68 -4.93 -24.97
N LEU A 398 2.93 -3.82 -24.98
CA LEU A 398 3.44 -2.44 -24.85
C LEU A 398 3.29 -1.87 -23.43
N THR A 399 2.66 -2.61 -22.52
CA THR A 399 2.66 -2.33 -21.09
C THR A 399 4.05 -2.53 -20.49
N ALA A 400 4.31 -1.99 -19.29
CA ALA A 400 5.60 -2.19 -18.62
C ALA A 400 5.94 -3.68 -18.46
N THR A 401 4.93 -4.49 -18.11
CA THR A 401 5.05 -5.94 -17.98
C THR A 401 5.34 -6.61 -19.33
N GLY A 402 4.62 -6.24 -20.40
CA GLY A 402 4.83 -6.77 -21.74
C GLY A 402 6.23 -6.44 -22.29
N LYS A 403 6.69 -5.19 -22.13
CA LYS A 403 8.03 -4.76 -22.54
C LYS A 403 9.13 -5.56 -21.83
N LYS A 404 9.00 -5.81 -20.52
CA LYS A 404 9.92 -6.65 -19.76
C LYS A 404 9.95 -8.09 -20.30
N SER A 405 8.78 -8.67 -20.56
CA SER A 405 8.66 -10.04 -21.09
C SER A 405 9.28 -10.19 -22.48
N ARG A 406 9.29 -9.13 -23.29
CA ARG A 406 9.91 -9.11 -24.63
C ARG A 406 11.43 -8.95 -24.59
N GLY A 407 12.02 -8.76 -23.42
CA GLY A 407 13.45 -8.47 -23.28
C GLY A 407 13.83 -7.14 -23.93
N LEU A 408 12.97 -6.12 -23.87
CA LEU A 408 13.29 -4.79 -24.38
C LEU A 408 14.08 -4.03 -23.32
N ASN A 409 15.39 -3.91 -23.54
CA ASN A 409 16.28 -3.13 -22.69
C ASN A 409 17.51 -2.67 -23.48
N LYS A 410 18.43 -1.97 -22.82
CA LYS A 410 19.66 -1.41 -23.41
C LYS A 410 20.88 -2.26 -23.02
N GLY A 411 21.93 -2.23 -23.85
CA GLY A 411 23.20 -2.92 -23.62
C GLY A 411 23.39 -4.20 -24.44
N HIS A 412 24.60 -4.76 -24.38
CA HIS A 412 25.06 -5.87 -25.22
C HIS A 412 24.16 -7.12 -25.14
N ARG A 413 23.56 -7.39 -23.95
CA ARG A 413 22.63 -8.52 -23.73
C ARG A 413 21.32 -8.43 -24.52
N TYR A 414 21.00 -7.27 -25.11
CA TYR A 414 19.71 -6.99 -25.76
C TYR A 414 19.84 -6.68 -27.25
N ASN A 415 21.00 -6.92 -27.86
CA ASN A 415 21.24 -6.67 -29.29
C ASN A 415 20.22 -7.40 -30.20
N LYS A 416 19.83 -8.61 -29.83
CA LYS A 416 18.86 -9.44 -30.56
C LYS A 416 17.39 -9.08 -30.28
N THR A 417 17.10 -8.20 -29.33
CA THR A 417 15.73 -7.90 -28.87
C THR A 417 15.34 -6.42 -28.90
N LYS A 418 16.30 -5.48 -28.98
CA LYS A 418 16.10 -4.02 -28.89
C LYS A 418 14.94 -3.46 -29.76
N ALA A 419 14.85 -3.88 -31.02
CA ALA A 419 13.79 -3.46 -31.95
C ALA A 419 12.62 -4.48 -32.05
N GLY A 420 12.67 -5.55 -31.24
CA GLY A 420 11.82 -6.73 -31.31
C GLY A 420 12.54 -7.92 -31.94
N ARG A 421 12.52 -9.08 -31.25
CA ARG A 421 13.23 -10.31 -31.65
C ARG A 421 13.03 -10.69 -33.12
N ARG A 422 11.79 -10.70 -33.59
CA ARG A 422 11.46 -11.08 -34.98
C ARG A 422 11.92 -10.02 -35.99
N LYS A 423 11.83 -8.72 -35.66
CA LYS A 423 12.31 -7.64 -36.52
C LYS A 423 13.82 -7.70 -36.70
N THR A 424 14.57 -7.88 -35.60
CA THR A 424 16.03 -8.02 -35.65
C THR A 424 16.44 -9.28 -36.41
N TRP A 425 15.77 -10.42 -36.16
CA TRP A 425 16.03 -11.64 -36.91
C TRP A 425 15.79 -11.47 -38.41
N LYS A 426 14.65 -10.87 -38.82
CA LYS A 426 14.36 -10.63 -40.23
C LYS A 426 15.47 -9.81 -40.88
N ARG A 427 15.88 -8.70 -40.26
CA ARG A 427 16.96 -7.85 -40.78
C ARG A 427 18.26 -8.62 -41.04
N HIS A 428 18.67 -9.52 -40.14
CA HIS A 428 19.92 -10.26 -40.28
C HIS A 428 19.85 -11.39 -41.31
N ASN A 429 18.66 -11.91 -41.59
CA ASN A 429 18.45 -12.99 -42.55
C ASN A 429 17.89 -12.48 -43.90
N THR A 430 17.78 -11.16 -44.08
CA THR A 430 17.32 -10.58 -45.35
C THR A 430 18.53 -10.45 -46.26
N LEU A 431 18.52 -11.17 -47.38
CA LEU A 431 19.50 -10.99 -48.45
C LEU A 431 19.30 -9.60 -49.05
N SER A 432 20.33 -8.74 -48.96
CA SER A 432 20.29 -7.39 -49.50
C SER A 432 20.97 -7.37 -50.87
N LEU A 433 20.16 -7.24 -51.93
CA LEU A 433 20.63 -7.17 -53.31
C LEU A 433 20.58 -5.72 -53.77
N TRP A 434 21.72 -5.04 -53.73
CA TRP A 434 21.85 -3.67 -54.21
C TRP A 434 21.92 -3.65 -55.74
N ARG A 435 21.44 -2.57 -56.35
CA ARG A 435 21.46 -2.37 -57.81
C ARG A 435 22.88 -2.40 -58.38
N TYR A 436 23.83 -1.89 -57.61
CA TYR A 436 25.27 -1.92 -57.89
C TYR A 436 25.93 -2.57 -56.68
N ARG A 437 26.81 -3.55 -56.90
CA ARG A 437 27.47 -4.32 -55.84
C ARG A 437 28.86 -3.80 -55.56
#